data_AF-A2DJB8-F1
#
_entry.id   AF-A2DJB8-F1
#
_cell.length_a   1.000
_cell.length_b   1.000
_cell.length_c   1.000
_cell.angle_alpha   90.00
_cell.angle_beta   90.00
_cell.angle_gamma   90.00
#
_symmetry.space_group_name_H-M   'P 1'
#
loop_
_entity.id
_entity.type
_entity.pdbx_description
1 polymer ?
#
loop_
_entity_poly.entity_id
_entity_poly.type
_entity_poly.pdbx_seq_one_letter_code
_entity_poly.pdbx_strand_id
1 'polypeptide(L)'
;MNNDFEKFNQFTERDGFDKDQRLYSELYPYSSEGYSLLELCCYHGAVDCFKLLRTKFSSEITQKCLHFSFLGGNPEIMSECLKYQKPDENCMDYAIISHNIDFVTFLKNEYNI
;
A
#
# COMPACT_ATOMS: atom_id res chain seq x y z
N MET A 1 -10.67 -3.19 9.08
CA MET A 1 -10.37 -4.21 8.05
C MET A 1 -9.54 -5.29 8.72
N ASN A 2 -10.03 -6.54 8.75
CA ASN A 2 -9.39 -7.65 9.48
C ASN A 2 -8.24 -8.19 8.64
N ASN A 3 -7.01 -7.81 8.96
CA ASN A 3 -5.83 -8.51 8.47
C ASN A 3 -5.66 -9.79 9.30
N ASP A 4 -5.59 -10.95 8.64
CA ASP A 4 -5.25 -12.23 9.27
C ASP A 4 -3.73 -12.27 9.58
N PHE A 5 -3.27 -11.31 10.40
CA PHE A 5 -1.85 -11.04 10.65
C PHE A 5 -1.12 -12.28 11.18
N GLU A 6 -1.73 -13.01 12.13
CA GLU A 6 -1.13 -14.22 12.70
C GLU A 6 -0.86 -15.28 11.64
N LYS A 7 -1.82 -15.51 10.73
CA LYS A 7 -1.66 -16.48 9.63
C LYS A 7 -0.62 -15.99 8.63
N PHE A 8 -0.61 -14.70 8.30
CA PHE A 8 0.38 -14.15 7.38
C PHE A 8 1.78 -14.26 7.98
N ASN A 9 1.95 -13.92 9.26
CA ASN A 9 3.23 -14.05 9.97
C ASN A 9 3.75 -15.49 9.91
N GLN A 10 2.91 -16.47 10.29
CA GLN A 10 3.26 -17.89 10.18
C GLN A 10 3.58 -18.32 8.75
N PHE A 11 2.88 -17.77 7.75
CA PHE A 11 3.15 -18.05 6.34
C PHE A 11 4.53 -17.54 5.91
N THR A 12 4.96 -16.38 6.42
CA THR A 12 6.28 -15.83 6.11
C THR A 12 7.45 -16.61 6.72
N GLU A 13 7.19 -17.53 7.65
CA GLU A 13 8.20 -18.41 8.26
C GLU A 13 8.34 -19.76 7.53
N ARG A 14 7.49 -20.04 6.53
CA ARG A 14 7.53 -21.33 5.83
C ARG A 14 8.72 -21.40 4.88
N ASP A 15 9.36 -22.56 4.82
CA ASP A 15 10.37 -22.86 3.81
C ASP A 15 9.80 -22.62 2.41
N GLY A 16 10.51 -21.84 1.60
CA GLY A 16 10.09 -21.46 0.25
C GLY A 16 9.17 -20.25 0.16
N PHE A 17 8.94 -19.51 1.27
CA PHE A 17 8.27 -18.21 1.18
C PHE A 17 9.09 -17.24 0.30
N ASP A 18 8.49 -16.81 -0.81
CA ASP A 18 9.04 -15.78 -1.68
C ASP A 18 8.52 -14.40 -1.23
N LYS A 19 9.42 -13.63 -0.63
CA LYS A 19 9.15 -12.25 -0.18
C LYS A 19 8.99 -11.27 -1.34
N ASP A 20 9.54 -11.58 -2.50
CA ASP A 20 9.55 -10.72 -3.69
C ASP A 20 8.46 -11.14 -4.68
N GLN A 21 7.59 -12.08 -4.28
CA GLN A 21 6.48 -12.54 -5.09
C GLN A 21 5.58 -11.37 -5.52
N ARG A 22 5.11 -11.44 -6.77
CA ARG A 22 4.20 -10.45 -7.34
C ARG A 22 2.91 -11.13 -7.78
N LEU A 23 1.79 -10.50 -7.45
CA LEU A 23 0.45 -10.99 -7.79
C LEU A 23 -0.04 -10.34 -9.08
N TYR A 24 -0.46 -11.17 -10.03
CA TYR A 24 -1.24 -10.77 -11.20
C TYR A 24 -2.68 -11.21 -11.00
N SER A 25 -3.61 -10.27 -10.97
CA SER A 25 -5.02 -10.58 -10.76
C SER A 25 -5.90 -9.48 -11.34
N GLU A 26 -6.98 -9.89 -11.99
CA GLU A 26 -8.00 -9.00 -12.56
C GLU A 26 -8.83 -8.29 -11.48
N LEU A 27 -8.68 -8.68 -10.20
CA LEU A 27 -9.35 -8.03 -9.07
C LEU A 27 -8.71 -6.69 -8.68
N TYR A 28 -7.53 -6.37 -9.23
CA TYR A 28 -6.81 -5.13 -8.98
C TYR A 28 -6.61 -4.36 -10.29
N PRO A 29 -6.27 -3.05 -10.23
CA PRO A 29 -5.92 -2.31 -11.43
C PRO A 29 -4.84 -3.02 -12.25
N TYR A 30 -4.85 -2.82 -13.57
CA TYR A 30 -3.89 -3.50 -14.44
C TYR A 30 -2.44 -3.08 -14.11
N SER A 31 -1.56 -4.06 -13.98
CA SER A 31 -0.12 -3.88 -13.82
C SER A 31 0.62 -4.95 -14.62
N SER A 32 1.44 -4.52 -15.59
CA SER A 32 2.28 -5.42 -16.40
C SER A 32 3.33 -6.16 -15.57
N GLU A 33 3.64 -5.68 -14.38
CA GLU A 33 4.59 -6.29 -13.43
C GLU A 33 3.86 -7.00 -12.28
N GLY A 34 2.54 -6.93 -12.18
CA GLY A 34 1.79 -7.35 -11.01
C GLY A 34 2.04 -6.44 -9.80
N TYR A 35 1.64 -6.88 -8.61
CA TYR A 35 1.80 -6.11 -7.35
C TYR A 35 2.58 -6.89 -6.30
N SER A 36 3.49 -6.21 -5.61
CA SER A 36 4.20 -6.79 -4.45
C SER A 36 3.25 -6.99 -3.27
N LEU A 37 3.65 -7.84 -2.33
CA LEU A 37 2.91 -8.01 -1.07
C LEU A 37 2.74 -6.69 -0.30
N LEU A 38 3.75 -5.81 -0.35
CA LEU A 38 3.70 -4.52 0.33
C LEU A 38 2.70 -3.56 -0.33
N GLU A 39 2.68 -3.49 -1.65
CA GLU A 39 1.69 -2.72 -2.43
C GLU A 39 0.27 -3.18 -2.11
N LEU A 40 0.05 -4.50 -2.04
CA LEU A 40 -1.24 -5.07 -1.65
C LEU A 40 -1.62 -4.72 -0.20
N CYS A 41 -0.67 -4.67 0.73
CA CYS A 41 -0.94 -4.22 2.10
C CYS A 41 -1.41 -2.76 2.13
N CYS A 42 -0.82 -1.89 1.29
CA CYS A 42 -1.26 -0.50 1.15
C CYS A 42 -2.68 -0.42 0.59
N TYR A 43 -2.98 -1.19 -0.45
CA TYR A 43 -4.30 -1.23 -1.08
C TYR A 43 -5.41 -1.63 -0.09
N HIS A 44 -5.11 -2.60 0.78
CA HIS A 44 -6.05 -3.16 1.74
C HIS A 44 -5.97 -2.54 3.14
N GLY A 45 -5.15 -1.50 3.35
CA GLY A 45 -4.98 -0.88 4.66
C GLY A 45 -4.45 -1.84 5.75
N ALA A 46 -3.75 -2.92 5.38
CA ALA A 46 -3.29 -3.99 6.25
C ALA A 46 -2.00 -3.63 7.00
N VAL A 47 -2.11 -2.74 7.98
CA VAL A 47 -0.96 -2.08 8.63
C VAL A 47 0.03 -3.03 9.33
N ASP A 48 -0.44 -4.09 9.99
CA ASP A 48 0.48 -5.00 10.69
C ASP A 48 1.29 -5.85 9.70
N CYS A 49 0.66 -6.27 8.59
CA CYS A 49 1.36 -6.99 7.52
C CYS A 49 2.36 -6.06 6.81
N PHE A 50 1.98 -4.80 6.57
CA PHE A 50 2.89 -3.78 6.03
C PHE A 50 4.12 -3.59 6.92
N LYS A 51 3.91 -3.43 8.24
CA LYS A 51 5.01 -3.29 9.22
C LYS A 51 5.91 -4.51 9.22
N LEU A 52 5.33 -5.72 9.24
CA LEU A 52 6.11 -6.97 9.19
C LEU A 52 6.98 -7.05 7.94
N LEU A 53 6.43 -6.74 6.77
CA LEU A 53 7.19 -6.76 5.52
C LEU A 53 8.34 -5.74 5.53
N ARG A 54 8.09 -4.53 6.05
CA ARG A 54 9.12 -3.49 6.20
C ARG A 54 10.22 -3.90 7.19
N THR A 55 9.86 -4.43 8.35
CA THR A 55 10.84 -4.75 9.40
C THR A 55 11.62 -6.02 9.12
N LYS A 56 10.95 -7.08 8.66
CA LYS A 56 11.56 -8.40 8.46
C LYS A 56 12.29 -8.51 7.12
N PHE A 57 11.73 -7.93 6.06
CA PHE A 57 12.22 -8.13 4.70
C PHE A 57 12.79 -6.86 4.06
N SER A 58 12.71 -5.72 4.74
CA SER A 58 13.11 -4.41 4.21
C SER A 58 12.44 -4.10 2.87
N SER A 59 11.21 -4.59 2.66
CA SER A 59 10.48 -4.43 1.41
C SER A 59 10.38 -2.96 1.03
N GLU A 60 10.76 -2.62 -0.20
CA GLU A 60 10.81 -1.23 -0.68
C GLU A 60 9.42 -0.57 -0.70
N ILE A 61 9.34 0.69 -0.25
CA ILE A 61 8.13 1.51 -0.40
C ILE A 61 8.18 2.14 -1.79
N THR A 62 7.33 1.66 -2.69
CA THR A 62 7.25 2.15 -4.08
C THR A 62 6.25 3.30 -4.20
N GLN A 63 6.23 4.00 -5.34
CA GLN A 63 5.21 5.01 -5.63
C GLN A 63 3.78 4.40 -5.62
N LYS A 64 3.64 3.14 -6.06
CA LYS A 64 2.37 2.39 -5.99
C LYS A 64 1.91 2.16 -4.54
N CYS A 65 2.82 1.98 -3.58
CA CYS A 65 2.46 1.93 -2.17
C CYS A 65 1.79 3.24 -1.72
N LEU A 66 2.35 4.40 -2.12
CA LEU A 66 1.76 5.69 -1.79
C LEU A 66 0.38 5.85 -2.46
N HIS A 67 0.28 5.59 -3.76
CA HIS A 67 -0.99 5.57 -4.50
C HIS A 67 -2.07 4.74 -3.80
N PHE A 68 -1.76 3.49 -3.49
CA PHE A 68 -2.69 2.57 -2.87
C PHE A 68 -3.00 2.87 -1.40
N SER A 69 -2.12 3.59 -0.69
CA SER A 69 -2.40 4.02 0.67
C SER A 69 -3.63 4.94 0.77
N PHE A 70 -3.92 5.70 -0.29
CA PHE A 70 -5.14 6.52 -0.39
C PHE A 70 -6.41 5.68 -0.58
N LEU A 71 -6.31 4.51 -1.21
CA LEU A 71 -7.41 3.54 -1.31
C LEU A 71 -7.63 2.79 0.00
N GLY A 72 -6.55 2.28 0.60
CA GLY A 72 -6.64 1.55 1.86
C GLY A 72 -7.06 2.42 3.04
N GLY A 73 -6.87 3.74 2.94
CA GLY A 73 -7.36 4.73 3.90
C GLY A 73 -6.76 4.59 5.30
N ASN A 74 -5.62 3.90 5.44
CA ASN A 74 -4.93 3.72 6.72
C ASN A 74 -3.90 4.85 6.92
N PRO A 75 -4.10 5.76 7.89
CA PRO A 75 -3.22 6.92 8.06
C PRO A 75 -1.77 6.56 8.41
N GLU A 76 -1.55 5.44 9.11
CA GLU A 76 -0.21 5.00 9.48
C GLU A 76 0.58 4.53 8.25
N ILE A 77 -0.05 3.75 7.35
CA ILE A 77 0.58 3.36 6.08
C ILE A 77 0.88 4.59 5.23
N MET A 78 -0.11 5.48 5.07
CA MET A 78 0.03 6.68 4.25
C MET A 78 1.16 7.59 4.76
N SER A 79 1.19 7.87 6.06
CA SER A 79 2.25 8.69 6.66
C SER A 79 3.64 8.07 6.51
N GLU A 80 3.77 6.74 6.57
CA GLU A 80 5.03 6.07 6.30
C GLU A 80 5.42 6.19 4.82
N CYS A 81 4.48 5.99 3.89
CA CYS A 81 4.77 6.11 2.45
C CYS A 81 5.25 7.51 2.06
N LEU A 82 4.63 8.56 2.63
CA LEU A 82 4.98 9.97 2.40
C LEU A 82 6.40 10.34 2.86
N LYS A 83 7.05 9.54 3.71
CA LYS A 83 8.46 9.78 4.10
C LYS A 83 9.44 9.44 2.99
N TYR A 84 9.05 8.56 2.05
CA TYR A 84 9.93 8.05 0.99
C TYR A 84 9.48 8.51 -0.40
N GLN A 85 8.19 8.76 -0.58
CA GLN A 85 7.58 9.08 -1.86
C GLN A 85 6.86 10.42 -1.82
N LYS A 86 6.76 11.09 -2.97
CA LYS A 86 6.02 12.35 -3.11
C LYS A 86 4.68 12.10 -3.81
N PRO A 87 3.59 12.72 -3.36
CA PRO A 87 2.33 12.66 -4.08
C PRO A 87 2.46 13.14 -5.52
N ASP A 88 1.71 12.51 -6.41
CA ASP A 88 1.53 12.88 -7.82
C ASP A 88 0.03 12.90 -8.18
N GLU A 89 -0.30 13.20 -9.44
CA GLU A 89 -1.69 13.28 -9.91
C GLU A 89 -2.48 11.97 -9.68
N ASN A 90 -1.82 10.79 -9.74
CA ASN A 90 -2.51 9.53 -9.47
C ASN A 90 -2.95 9.43 -8.00
N CYS A 91 -2.23 10.04 -7.05
CA CYS A 91 -2.71 10.13 -5.66
C CYS A 91 -4.07 10.84 -5.59
N MET A 92 -4.31 11.87 -6.41
CA MET A 92 -5.59 12.57 -6.47
C MET A 92 -6.69 11.67 -7.01
N ASP A 93 -6.43 10.94 -8.08
CA ASP A 93 -7.39 9.97 -8.65
C ASP A 93 -7.77 8.91 -7.60
N TYR A 94 -6.79 8.35 -6.89
CA TYR A 94 -7.07 7.36 -5.84
C TYR A 94 -7.78 7.96 -4.63
N ALA A 95 -7.51 9.21 -4.25
CA ALA A 95 -8.25 9.92 -3.20
C ALA A 95 -9.73 10.16 -3.58
N ILE A 96 -10.00 10.47 -4.85
CA ILE A 96 -11.37 10.61 -5.37
C ILE A 96 -12.07 9.23 -5.37
N ILE A 97 -11.40 8.19 -5.86
CA ILE A 97 -11.94 6.82 -5.91
C ILE A 97 -12.25 6.29 -4.51
N SER A 98 -11.45 6.64 -3.49
CA SER A 98 -11.72 6.23 -2.11
C SER A 98 -12.85 7.01 -1.45
N HIS A 99 -13.46 7.98 -2.16
CA HIS A 99 -14.53 8.84 -1.67
C HIS A 99 -14.18 9.54 -0.35
N ASN A 100 -12.90 9.89 -0.15
CA ASN A 100 -12.42 10.57 1.04
C ASN A 100 -12.04 12.03 0.73
N ILE A 101 -12.95 12.94 1.09
CA ILE A 101 -12.77 14.38 0.83
C ILE A 101 -11.58 14.99 1.60
N ASP A 102 -11.20 14.40 2.74
CA ASP A 102 -10.07 14.89 3.53
C ASP A 102 -8.76 14.64 2.78
N PHE A 103 -8.65 13.51 2.07
CA PHE A 103 -7.50 13.21 1.21
C PHE A 103 -7.40 14.15 0.02
N VAL A 104 -8.53 14.43 -0.65
CA VAL A 104 -8.58 15.40 -1.76
C VAL A 104 -8.14 16.78 -1.27
N THR A 105 -8.67 17.22 -0.14
CA THR A 105 -8.35 18.52 0.46
C THR A 105 -6.87 18.59 0.88
N PHE A 106 -6.34 17.53 1.48
CA PHE A 106 -4.93 17.40 1.84
C PHE A 106 -4.02 17.53 0.62
N LEU A 107 -4.27 16.77 -0.44
CA LEU A 107 -3.47 16.82 -1.67
C LEU A 107 -3.54 18.22 -2.32
N LYS A 108 -4.73 18.83 -2.32
CA LYS A 108 -4.90 20.17 -2.89
C LYS A 108 -4.15 21.24 -2.11
N ASN A 109 -4.24 21.23 -0.79
CA ASN A 109 -3.69 22.29 0.04
C ASN A 109 -2.18 22.15 0.26
N GLU A 110 -1.71 20.92 0.51
CA GLU A 110 -0.31 20.68 0.88
C GLU A 110 0.61 20.49 -0.34
N TYR A 111 0.06 20.00 -1.46
CA TYR A 111 0.85 19.68 -2.66
C TYR A 111 0.40 20.45 -3.92
N ASN A 112 -0.69 21.20 -3.85
CA ASN A 112 -1.29 21.91 -5.00
C ASN A 112 -1.54 21.02 -6.23
N ILE A 113 -1.89 19.76 -5.96
CA ILE A 113 -2.39 18.81 -6.96
C ILE A 113 -3.87 19.09 -7.19
#